data_AF-A0A961CB94-F1
#
_entry.id   AF-A0A961CB94-F1
#
_cell.length_a   1.000
_cell.length_b   1.000
_cell.length_c   1.000
_cell.angle_alpha   90.00
_cell.angle_beta   90.00
_cell.angle_gamma   90.00
#
_symmetry.space_group_name_H-M   'P 1'
#
loop_
_entity.id
_entity.type
_entity.pdbx_description
1 polymer ?
#
loop_
_entity_poly.entity_id
_entity_poly.type
_entity_poly.pdbx_seq_one_letter_code
_entity_poly.pdbx_strand_id
1 'polypeptide(L)'
;YRYFPEPDLVDLDPSQEWIERVRAALPPLPAKRRQVLIEASGATPAQAALVVERGLDDLCMAAIGLGAEGARAITHAEHNLSDPRATEITAQNFAKLIDMETGGQLTATQAKQVLAEMVDTGSAPDAIAAAHGFEAMDTDELSDTVDAVIAANPDEWTRFCEGDAKLTGFFVGQVMKATKGQADGKAVGALLNSKKG
;
A
#
# COMPACT_ATOMS: atom_id res chain seq x y z
N TYR A 1 28.16 9.79 45.60
CA TYR A 1 28.98 10.85 44.95
C TYR A 1 28.77 12.16 45.68
N ARG A 2 29.81 12.98 45.81
CA ARG A 2 29.74 14.32 46.42
C ARG A 2 29.60 15.34 45.29
N TYR A 3 28.37 15.64 44.88
CA TYR A 3 28.10 16.61 43.81
C TYR A 3 28.42 18.04 44.28
N PHE A 4 29.14 18.80 43.44
CA PHE A 4 29.37 20.24 43.58
C PHE A 4 29.41 20.87 42.17
N PRO A 5 29.15 22.18 42.03
CA PRO A 5 29.21 22.87 40.73
C PRO A 5 30.62 22.79 40.11
N GLU A 6 30.70 22.56 38.80
CA GLU A 6 31.96 22.48 38.06
C GLU A 6 32.58 23.88 37.92
N PRO A 7 33.67 24.23 38.62
CA PRO A 7 34.25 25.58 38.59
C PRO A 7 34.87 25.96 37.24
N ASP A 8 35.25 24.99 36.41
CA ASP A 8 35.90 25.25 35.12
C ASP A 8 34.90 25.57 34.00
N LEU A 9 33.60 25.37 34.22
CA LEU A 9 32.55 25.66 33.25
C LEU A 9 31.80 26.95 33.63
N VAL A 10 31.58 27.79 32.63
CA VAL A 10 30.70 28.95 32.77
C VAL A 10 29.23 28.53 32.79
N ASP A 11 28.40 29.28 33.51
CA ASP A 11 26.96 29.06 33.53
C ASP A 11 26.37 29.16 32.11
N LEU A 12 25.59 28.14 31.74
CA LEU A 12 24.86 28.12 30.48
C LEU A 12 23.55 28.91 30.64
N ASP A 13 23.51 30.12 30.06
CA ASP A 13 22.30 30.97 30.01
C ASP A 13 21.86 31.21 28.56
N PRO A 14 21.03 30.31 27.97
CA PRO A 14 20.58 30.43 26.60
C PRO A 14 19.72 31.68 26.35
N SER A 15 20.10 32.50 25.37
CA SER A 15 19.23 33.62 24.96
C SER A 15 17.90 33.13 24.39
N GLN A 16 16.85 33.96 24.52
CA GLN A 16 15.54 33.67 23.95
C GLN A 16 15.61 33.41 22.43
N GLU A 17 16.43 34.18 21.70
CA GLU A 17 16.67 33.99 20.27
C GLU A 17 17.27 32.60 19.98
N TRP A 18 18.22 32.14 20.79
CA TRP A 18 18.79 30.81 20.61
C TRP A 18 17.76 29.70 20.89
N ILE A 19 16.95 29.86 21.95
CA ILE A 19 15.86 28.93 22.27
C ILE A 19 14.86 28.84 21.12
N GLU A 20 14.46 29.98 20.54
CA GLU A 20 13.53 30.03 19.41
C GLU A 20 14.10 29.40 18.15
N ARG A 21 15.39 29.65 17.85
CA ARG A 21 16.09 29.02 16.74
C ARG A 21 16.11 27.49 16.88
N VAL A 22 16.41 26.98 18.07
CA VAL A 22 16.41 25.52 18.32
C VAL A 22 15.00 24.98 18.21
N ARG A 23 13.99 25.65 18.78
CA ARG A 23 12.59 25.25 18.70
C ARG A 23 12.10 25.16 17.26
N ALA A 24 12.48 26.11 16.41
CA ALA A 24 12.11 26.14 15.00
C ALA A 24 12.80 25.04 14.17
N ALA A 25 13.97 24.57 14.61
CA ALA A 25 14.71 23.50 13.95
C ALA A 25 14.25 22.09 14.37
N LEU A 26 13.43 21.95 15.41
CA LEU A 26 12.93 20.65 15.85
C LEU A 26 11.95 20.09 14.83
N PRO A 27 12.11 18.83 14.39
CA PRO A 27 11.14 18.18 13.53
C PRO A 27 9.79 18.02 14.24
N PRO A 28 8.69 17.83 13.48
CA PRO A 28 7.39 17.56 14.09
C PRO A 28 7.47 16.33 15.00
N LEU A 29 6.91 16.45 16.20
CA LEU A 29 6.89 15.35 17.16
C LEU A 29 6.18 14.12 16.55
N PRO A 30 6.61 12.88 16.88
CA PRO A 30 5.99 11.66 16.35
C PRO A 30 4.47 11.59 16.57
N ALA A 31 3.96 12.14 17.68
CA ALA A 31 2.51 12.24 17.93
C ALA A 31 1.79 13.07 16.85
N LYS A 32 2.38 14.20 16.45
CA LYS A 32 1.80 15.06 15.41
C LYS A 32 1.90 14.43 14.03
N ARG A 33 3.04 13.80 13.71
CA ARG A 33 3.24 13.05 12.45
C ARG A 33 2.18 11.95 12.27
N ARG A 34 1.96 11.15 13.32
CA ARG A 34 0.91 10.10 13.34
C ARG A 34 -0.48 10.66 13.09
N GLN A 35 -0.83 11.76 13.74
CA GLN A 35 -2.14 12.39 13.57
C GLN A 35 -2.35 12.85 12.12
N VAL A 36 -1.37 13.55 11.53
CA VAL A 36 -1.44 14.03 10.15
C VAL A 36 -1.59 12.87 9.17
N LEU A 37 -0.83 11.79 9.38
CA LEU A 37 -0.92 10.60 8.54
C LEU A 37 -2.31 9.95 8.60
N ILE A 38 -2.89 9.80 9.80
CA ILE A 38 -4.25 9.26 9.98
C ILE A 38 -5.28 10.12 9.23
N GLU A 39 -5.20 11.44 9.37
CA GLU A 39 -6.12 12.38 8.72
C GLU A 39 -6.04 12.30 7.18
N ALA A 40 -4.83 12.12 6.64
CA ALA A 40 -4.60 12.06 5.19
C ALA A 40 -4.96 10.70 4.57
N SER A 41 -4.81 9.60 5.31
CA SER A 41 -4.87 8.25 4.74
C SER A 41 -6.04 7.40 5.24
N GLY A 42 -6.73 7.81 6.30
CA GLY A 42 -7.72 6.98 6.99
C GLY A 42 -7.12 5.79 7.76
N ALA A 43 -5.81 5.81 8.03
CA ALA A 43 -5.12 4.74 8.75
C ALA A 43 -5.65 4.57 10.19
N THR A 44 -5.56 3.35 10.70
CA THR A 44 -5.77 3.14 12.14
C THR A 44 -4.58 3.71 12.95
N PRO A 45 -4.77 4.03 14.25
CA PRO A 45 -3.68 4.50 15.10
C PRO A 45 -2.48 3.54 15.17
N ALA A 46 -2.73 2.23 15.10
CA ALA A 46 -1.69 1.21 15.11
C ALA A 46 -0.84 1.26 13.82
N GLN A 47 -1.50 1.33 12.66
CA GLN A 47 -0.82 1.43 11.37
C GLN A 47 0.01 2.71 11.27
N ALA A 48 -0.58 3.86 11.64
CA ALA A 48 0.12 5.13 11.61
C ALA A 48 1.33 5.14 12.57
N ALA A 49 1.21 4.51 13.74
CA ALA A 49 2.34 4.38 14.65
C ALA A 49 3.50 3.59 14.02
N LEU A 50 3.20 2.44 13.39
CA LEU A 50 4.21 1.61 12.75
C LEU A 50 4.87 2.31 11.55
N VAL A 51 4.09 2.96 10.69
CA VAL A 51 4.62 3.69 9.51
C VAL A 51 5.54 4.83 9.95
N VAL A 52 5.16 5.60 10.97
CA VAL A 52 5.99 6.70 11.51
C VAL A 52 7.25 6.17 12.22
N GLU A 53 7.13 5.05 12.95
CA GLU A 53 8.29 4.40 13.61
C GLU A 53 9.33 3.95 12.58
N ARG A 54 8.88 3.48 11.41
CA ARG A 54 9.75 3.10 10.29
C ARG A 54 10.25 4.28 9.44
N GLY A 55 9.79 5.50 9.72
CA GLY A 55 10.14 6.68 8.93
C GLY A 55 9.58 6.68 7.51
N LEU A 56 8.51 5.94 7.26
CA LEU A 56 7.86 5.82 5.93
C LEU A 56 6.72 6.82 5.73
N ASP A 57 6.39 7.61 6.75
CA ASP A 57 5.27 8.55 6.70
C ASP A 57 5.51 9.69 5.70
N ASP A 58 6.74 10.14 5.52
CA ASP A 58 7.06 11.17 4.51
C ASP A 58 6.84 10.63 3.08
N LEU A 59 7.20 9.36 2.81
CA LEU A 59 6.94 8.69 1.54
C LEU A 59 5.44 8.57 1.29
N CYS A 60 4.68 8.09 2.28
CA CYS A 60 3.22 7.97 2.19
C CYS A 60 2.55 9.32 1.96
N MET A 61 2.91 10.35 2.73
CA MET A 61 2.33 11.69 2.59
C MET A 61 2.65 12.31 1.23
N ALA A 62 3.88 12.13 0.74
CA ALA A 62 4.27 12.62 -0.58
C ALA A 62 3.51 11.88 -1.71
N ALA A 63 3.36 10.55 -1.62
CA ALA A 63 2.59 9.77 -2.59
C ALA A 63 1.09 10.15 -2.57
N ILE A 64 0.49 10.33 -1.39
CA ILE A 64 -0.89 10.83 -1.25
C ILE A 64 -1.03 12.23 -1.87
N GLY A 65 -0.04 13.10 -1.67
CA GLY A 65 0.01 14.43 -2.29
C GLY A 65 0.09 14.40 -3.83
N LEU A 66 0.55 13.29 -4.41
CA LEU A 66 0.56 13.03 -5.86
C LEU A 66 -0.74 12.37 -6.36
N GLY A 67 -1.69 12.08 -5.48
CA GLY A 67 -3.01 11.51 -5.83
C GLY A 67 -3.20 10.04 -5.46
N ALA A 68 -2.19 9.38 -4.89
CA ALA A 68 -2.30 7.97 -4.52
C ALA A 68 -3.37 7.71 -3.43
N GLU A 69 -4.05 6.57 -3.50
CA GLU A 69 -5.01 6.16 -2.48
C GLU A 69 -4.30 5.93 -1.12
N GLY A 70 -4.64 6.74 -0.12
CA GLY A 70 -3.96 6.72 1.17
C GLY A 70 -4.06 5.40 1.93
N ALA A 71 -5.20 4.71 1.88
CA ALA A 71 -5.35 3.41 2.54
C ALA A 71 -4.44 2.33 1.92
N ARG A 72 -4.25 2.36 0.59
CA ARG A 72 -3.31 1.48 -0.12
C ARG A 72 -1.87 1.82 0.22
N ALA A 73 -1.51 3.10 0.20
CA ALA A 73 -0.17 3.56 0.57
C ALA A 73 0.25 3.02 1.95
N ILE A 74 -0.63 3.14 2.94
CA ILE A 74 -0.37 2.65 4.30
C ILE A 74 -0.27 1.12 4.35
N THR A 75 -1.16 0.41 3.66
CA THR A 75 -1.12 -1.05 3.59
C THR A 75 0.22 -1.55 3.03
N HIS A 76 0.72 -0.89 1.98
CA HIS A 76 2.03 -1.23 1.40
C HIS A 76 3.19 -0.86 2.32
N ALA A 77 3.16 0.31 2.95
CA ALA A 77 4.18 0.74 3.91
C ALA A 77 4.26 -0.20 5.13
N GLU A 78 3.11 -0.68 5.61
CA GLU A 78 3.02 -1.59 6.74
C GLU A 78 3.51 -3.00 6.41
N HIS A 79 3.08 -3.57 5.28
CA HIS A 79 3.29 -4.99 5.01
C HIS A 79 4.44 -5.31 4.06
N ASN A 80 4.79 -4.41 3.15
CA ASN A 80 5.69 -4.70 2.04
C ASN A 80 6.99 -3.89 2.10
N LEU A 81 7.03 -2.81 2.87
CA LEU A 81 8.19 -1.92 3.02
C LEU A 81 8.86 -2.06 4.39
N SER A 82 8.99 -3.29 4.90
CA SER A 82 9.73 -3.55 6.14
C SER A 82 11.25 -3.51 5.97
N ASP A 83 11.75 -3.53 4.73
CA ASP A 83 13.18 -3.45 4.42
C ASP A 83 13.68 -2.00 4.56
N PRO A 84 14.81 -1.74 5.25
CA PRO A 84 15.41 -0.40 5.33
C PRO A 84 15.67 0.29 3.98
N ARG A 85 15.90 -0.49 2.91
CA ARG A 85 16.09 0.01 1.54
C ARG A 85 14.82 0.61 0.93
N ALA A 86 13.65 0.41 1.55
CA ALA A 86 12.40 1.03 1.14
C ALA A 86 12.47 2.57 1.11
N THR A 87 13.42 3.17 1.82
CA THR A 87 13.68 4.62 1.80
C THR A 87 14.22 5.12 0.46
N GLU A 88 14.72 4.24 -0.42
CA GLU A 88 15.20 4.59 -1.76
C GLU A 88 14.06 4.72 -2.79
N ILE A 89 12.85 4.26 -2.45
CA ILE A 89 11.69 4.42 -3.32
C ILE A 89 11.28 5.88 -3.36
N THR A 90 11.15 6.41 -4.58
CA THR A 90 10.61 7.76 -4.78
C THR A 90 9.10 7.80 -4.60
N ALA A 91 8.58 8.92 -4.09
CA ALA A 91 7.14 9.12 -3.94
C ALA A 91 6.39 9.00 -5.28
N GLN A 92 7.02 9.41 -6.38
CA GLN A 92 6.46 9.31 -7.74
C GLN A 92 6.27 7.85 -8.16
N ASN A 93 7.29 7.01 -7.97
CA ASN A 93 7.20 5.60 -8.32
C ASN A 93 6.21 4.87 -7.39
N PHE A 94 6.19 5.22 -6.10
CA PHE A 94 5.24 4.63 -5.16
C PHE A 94 3.79 5.00 -5.49
N ALA A 95 3.52 6.28 -5.79
CA ALA A 95 2.20 6.73 -6.22
C ALA A 95 1.77 6.04 -7.52
N LYS A 96 2.67 5.94 -8.51
CA LYS A 96 2.40 5.27 -9.78
C LYS A 96 2.05 3.79 -9.60
N LEU A 97 2.74 3.08 -8.71
CA LEU A 97 2.41 1.69 -8.40
C LEU A 97 0.98 1.57 -7.83
N ILE A 98 0.63 2.44 -6.89
CA ILE A 98 -0.71 2.44 -6.26
C ILE A 98 -1.78 2.75 -7.31
N ASP A 99 -1.55 3.69 -8.20
CA ASP A 99 -2.44 3.97 -9.33
C ASP A 99 -2.60 2.76 -10.24
N MET A 100 -1.51 2.04 -10.53
CA MET A 100 -1.56 0.81 -11.34
C MET A 100 -2.37 -0.31 -10.67
N GLU A 101 -2.27 -0.47 -9.34
CA GLU A 101 -3.07 -1.44 -8.58
C GLU A 101 -4.55 -1.03 -8.53
N THR A 102 -4.82 0.24 -8.19
CA THR A 102 -6.19 0.73 -7.99
C THR A 102 -6.94 0.92 -9.30
N GLY A 103 -6.22 1.21 -10.39
CA GLY A 103 -6.72 1.28 -11.76
C GLY A 103 -6.92 -0.08 -12.42
N GLY A 104 -6.51 -1.17 -11.77
CA GLY A 104 -6.70 -2.54 -12.26
C GLY A 104 -5.68 -2.98 -13.31
N GLN A 105 -4.63 -2.20 -13.58
CA GLN A 105 -3.53 -2.65 -14.43
C GLN A 105 -2.69 -3.74 -13.76
N LEU A 106 -2.63 -3.74 -12.43
CA LEU A 106 -1.96 -4.78 -11.63
C LEU A 106 -2.94 -5.35 -10.62
N THR A 107 -2.89 -6.68 -10.45
CA THR A 107 -3.53 -7.32 -9.30
C THR A 107 -2.77 -7.00 -8.01
N ALA A 108 -3.43 -7.11 -6.86
CA ALA A 108 -2.77 -6.91 -5.56
C ALA A 108 -1.54 -7.84 -5.35
N THR A 109 -1.51 -9.01 -6.00
CA THR A 109 -0.36 -9.92 -5.96
C THR A 109 0.78 -9.40 -6.83
N GLN A 110 0.47 -8.97 -8.05
CA GLN A 110 1.46 -8.39 -8.96
C GLN A 110 2.05 -7.10 -8.41
N ALA A 111 1.21 -6.21 -7.84
CA ALA A 111 1.67 -4.96 -7.23
C ALA A 111 2.69 -5.20 -6.10
N LYS A 112 2.53 -6.26 -5.30
CA LYS A 112 3.51 -6.64 -4.27
C LYS A 112 4.83 -7.12 -4.88
N GLN A 113 4.78 -7.90 -5.95
CA GLN A 113 5.98 -8.38 -6.65
C GLN A 113 6.74 -7.20 -7.27
N VAL A 114 6.02 -6.29 -7.94
CA VAL A 114 6.59 -5.07 -8.50
C VAL A 114 7.21 -4.22 -7.39
N LEU A 115 6.51 -4.01 -6.27
CA LEU A 115 7.04 -3.22 -5.15
C LEU A 115 8.31 -3.83 -4.55
N ALA A 116 8.37 -5.15 -4.40
CA ALA A 116 9.56 -5.81 -3.89
C ALA A 116 10.78 -5.57 -4.81
N GLU A 117 10.59 -5.67 -6.12
CA GLU A 117 11.65 -5.39 -7.09
C GLU A 117 12.00 -3.89 -7.17
N MET A 118 11.03 -2.99 -6.94
CA MET A 118 11.32 -1.56 -6.79
C MET A 118 12.27 -1.29 -5.63
N VAL A 119 12.11 -2.00 -4.49
CA VAL A 119 13.02 -1.88 -3.34
C VAL A 119 14.43 -2.37 -3.71
N ASP A 120 14.55 -3.42 -4.53
CA ASP A 120 15.84 -3.99 -4.89
C ASP A 120 16.58 -3.22 -5.98
N THR A 121 15.85 -2.63 -6.93
CA THR A 121 16.44 -2.07 -8.16
C THR A 121 16.29 -0.56 -8.30
N GLY A 122 15.37 0.06 -7.55
CA GLY A 122 14.98 1.46 -7.73
C GLY A 122 14.24 1.76 -9.05
N SER A 123 13.92 0.73 -9.85
CA SER A 123 13.29 0.90 -11.16
C SER A 123 11.83 1.34 -11.05
N ALA A 124 11.29 1.90 -12.14
CA ALA A 124 9.91 2.34 -12.21
C ALA A 124 8.93 1.14 -12.30
N PRO A 125 7.73 1.23 -11.69
CA PRO A 125 6.80 0.10 -11.59
C PRO A 125 6.29 -0.40 -12.95
N ASP A 126 6.15 0.47 -13.94
CA ASP A 126 5.75 0.12 -15.30
C ASP A 126 6.80 -0.67 -16.06
N ALA A 127 8.08 -0.31 -15.89
CA ALA A 127 9.18 -1.05 -16.50
C ALA A 127 9.29 -2.46 -15.90
N ILE A 128 9.13 -2.58 -14.59
CA ILE A 128 9.12 -3.87 -13.89
C ILE A 128 7.90 -4.69 -14.32
N ALA A 129 6.70 -4.12 -14.31
CA ALA A 129 5.48 -4.80 -14.74
C ALA A 129 5.61 -5.35 -16.18
N ALA A 130 6.13 -4.54 -17.11
CA ALA A 130 6.38 -4.97 -18.49
C ALA A 130 7.42 -6.10 -18.57
N ALA A 131 8.50 -6.04 -17.77
CA ALA A 131 9.50 -7.10 -17.73
C ALA A 131 8.96 -8.44 -17.22
N HIS A 132 7.99 -8.40 -16.31
CA HIS A 132 7.26 -9.59 -15.82
C HIS A 132 6.12 -10.04 -16.73
N GLY A 133 5.78 -9.27 -17.78
CA GLY A 133 4.63 -9.55 -18.64
C GLY A 133 3.29 -9.39 -17.91
N PHE A 134 3.23 -8.50 -16.92
CA PHE A 134 1.98 -8.15 -16.25
C PHE A 134 1.18 -7.20 -17.15
N GLU A 135 0.25 -7.78 -17.90
CA GLU A 135 -0.73 -7.06 -18.71
C GLU A 135 -2.11 -7.20 -18.09
N ALA A 136 -2.91 -6.14 -18.21
CA ALA A 136 -4.31 -6.17 -17.81
C ALA A 136 -5.08 -7.10 -18.73
N MET A 137 -5.84 -8.03 -18.15
CA MET A 137 -6.74 -8.88 -18.90
C MET A 137 -7.88 -8.04 -19.47
N ASP A 138 -8.24 -8.27 -20.74
CA ASP A 138 -9.39 -7.60 -21.32
C ASP A 138 -10.71 -8.13 -20.70
N THR A 139 -11.79 -7.37 -20.88
CA THR A 139 -13.08 -7.69 -20.23
C THR A 139 -13.72 -8.95 -20.83
N ASP A 140 -13.46 -9.23 -22.10
CA ASP A 140 -14.05 -10.35 -22.83
C ASP A 140 -13.38 -11.67 -22.41
N GLU A 141 -12.04 -11.71 -22.35
CA GLU A 141 -11.24 -12.83 -21.86
C GLU A 141 -11.54 -13.15 -20.39
N LEU A 142 -11.75 -12.11 -19.58
CA LEU A 142 -12.17 -12.28 -18.19
C LEU A 142 -13.57 -12.90 -18.10
N SER A 143 -14.52 -12.45 -18.93
CA SER A 143 -15.88 -13.00 -18.98
C SER A 143 -15.88 -14.47 -19.41
N ASP A 144 -15.15 -14.80 -20.47
CA ASP A 144 -15.04 -16.17 -20.99
C ASP A 144 -14.45 -17.11 -19.94
N THR A 145 -13.43 -16.65 -19.21
CA THR A 145 -12.83 -17.43 -18.13
C THR A 145 -13.81 -17.65 -16.98
N VAL A 146 -14.56 -16.62 -16.59
CA VAL A 146 -15.60 -16.75 -15.55
C VAL A 146 -16.67 -17.75 -15.97
N ASP A 147 -17.13 -17.70 -17.22
CA ASP A 147 -18.13 -18.64 -17.74
C ASP A 147 -17.61 -20.08 -17.77
N ALA A 148 -16.34 -20.29 -18.14
CA ALA A 148 -15.71 -21.60 -18.05
C ALA A 148 -15.63 -22.14 -16.61
N VAL A 149 -15.31 -21.28 -15.63
CA VAL A 149 -15.28 -21.69 -14.21
C VAL A 149 -16.68 -22.02 -13.69
N ILE A 150 -17.70 -21.23 -14.07
CA ILE A 150 -19.11 -21.50 -13.70
C ILE A 150 -19.55 -22.84 -14.29
N ALA A 151 -19.28 -23.08 -15.58
CA ALA A 151 -19.63 -24.33 -16.26
C ALA A 151 -18.95 -25.56 -15.63
N ALA A 152 -17.74 -25.40 -15.09
CA ALA A 152 -17.02 -26.46 -14.40
C ALA A 152 -17.52 -26.72 -12.95
N ASN A 153 -18.28 -25.80 -12.34
CA ASN A 153 -18.73 -25.89 -10.94
C ASN A 153 -20.23 -25.50 -10.81
N PRO A 154 -21.16 -26.26 -11.43
CA PRO A 154 -22.57 -25.89 -11.51
C PRO A 154 -23.30 -25.94 -10.16
N ASP A 155 -22.92 -26.86 -9.27
CA ASP A 155 -23.54 -27.02 -7.95
C ASP A 155 -23.16 -25.83 -7.03
N GLU A 156 -21.89 -25.42 -7.07
CA GLU A 156 -21.39 -24.23 -6.38
C GLU A 156 -22.03 -22.96 -6.94
N TRP A 157 -22.24 -22.87 -8.25
CA TRP A 157 -22.89 -21.69 -8.84
C TRP A 157 -24.32 -21.53 -8.34
N THR A 158 -25.07 -22.63 -8.26
CA THR A 158 -26.45 -22.63 -7.74
C THR A 158 -26.48 -22.11 -6.30
N ARG A 159 -25.60 -22.64 -5.43
CA ARG A 159 -25.49 -22.18 -4.03
C ARG A 159 -25.03 -20.73 -3.90
N PHE A 160 -24.18 -20.26 -4.82
CA PHE A 160 -23.77 -18.86 -4.87
C PHE A 160 -24.96 -17.95 -5.22
N CYS A 161 -25.79 -18.34 -6.18
CA CYS A 161 -27.05 -17.66 -6.51
C CYS A 161 -28.01 -17.62 -5.32
N GLU A 162 -28.08 -18.68 -4.51
CA GLU A 162 -28.90 -18.76 -3.28
C GLU A 162 -28.40 -17.86 -2.13
N GLY A 163 -27.20 -17.28 -2.24
CA GLY A 163 -26.69 -16.26 -1.30
C GLY A 163 -25.59 -16.73 -0.35
N ASP A 164 -24.94 -17.86 -0.63
CA ASP A 164 -23.77 -18.29 0.15
C ASP A 164 -22.55 -17.40 -0.15
N ALA A 165 -22.35 -16.38 0.69
CA ALA A 165 -21.27 -15.40 0.55
C ALA A 165 -19.85 -16.00 0.57
N LYS A 166 -19.69 -17.25 1.04
CA LYS A 166 -18.38 -17.93 1.04
C LYS A 166 -17.95 -18.34 -0.37
N LEU A 167 -18.91 -18.52 -1.28
CA LEU A 167 -18.63 -18.99 -2.64
C LEU A 167 -18.06 -17.89 -3.55
N THR A 168 -18.23 -16.60 -3.19
CA THR A 168 -17.54 -15.50 -3.88
C THR A 168 -16.03 -15.71 -3.88
N GLY A 169 -15.46 -16.02 -2.71
CA GLY A 169 -14.01 -16.25 -2.57
C GLY A 169 -13.54 -17.51 -3.30
N PHE A 170 -14.39 -18.54 -3.35
CA PHE A 170 -14.11 -19.76 -4.12
C PHE A 170 -14.00 -19.47 -5.62
N PHE A 171 -14.99 -18.80 -6.20
CA PHE A 171 -14.99 -18.47 -7.63
C PHE A 171 -13.87 -17.49 -7.99
N VAL A 172 -13.63 -16.46 -7.18
CA VAL A 172 -12.47 -15.57 -7.35
C VAL A 172 -11.16 -16.36 -7.35
N GLY A 173 -10.99 -17.28 -6.40
CA GLY A 173 -9.81 -18.13 -6.34
C GLY A 173 -9.62 -19.03 -7.57
N GLN A 174 -10.71 -19.61 -8.10
CA GLN A 174 -10.66 -20.47 -9.28
C GLN A 174 -10.33 -19.68 -10.56
N VAL A 175 -10.92 -18.50 -10.74
CA VAL A 175 -10.63 -17.63 -11.90
C VAL A 175 -9.20 -17.11 -11.83
N MET A 176 -8.74 -16.67 -10.66
CA MET A 176 -7.33 -16.27 -10.47
C MET A 176 -6.37 -17.44 -10.74
N LYS A 177 -6.73 -18.67 -10.38
CA LYS A 177 -5.92 -19.86 -10.67
C LYS A 177 -5.88 -20.16 -12.17
N ALA A 178 -7.02 -20.08 -12.86
CA ALA A 178 -7.11 -20.33 -14.30
C ALA A 178 -6.28 -19.31 -15.11
N THR A 179 -6.28 -18.05 -14.66
CA THR A 179 -5.54 -16.94 -15.29
C THR A 179 -4.12 -16.76 -14.74
N LYS A 180 -3.62 -17.69 -13.92
CA LYS A 180 -2.30 -17.61 -13.28
C LYS A 180 -2.04 -16.28 -12.54
N GLY A 181 -3.08 -15.70 -11.97
CA GLY A 181 -3.01 -14.46 -11.20
C GLY A 181 -3.08 -13.17 -12.03
N GLN A 182 -3.38 -13.26 -13.33
CA GLN A 182 -3.61 -12.09 -14.18
C GLN A 182 -4.97 -11.44 -13.95
N ALA A 183 -6.00 -12.22 -13.58
CA ALA A 183 -7.32 -11.66 -13.29
C ALA A 183 -7.34 -10.86 -11.98
N ASP A 184 -7.90 -9.65 -12.03
CA ASP A 184 -8.18 -8.86 -10.84
C ASP A 184 -9.38 -9.42 -10.05
N GLY A 185 -9.16 -9.73 -8.77
CA GLY A 185 -10.19 -10.30 -7.92
C GLY A 185 -11.40 -9.39 -7.70
N LYS A 186 -11.23 -8.06 -7.71
CA LYS A 186 -12.36 -7.13 -7.63
C LYS A 186 -13.19 -7.18 -8.91
N ALA A 187 -12.56 -7.12 -10.07
CA ALA A 187 -13.22 -7.26 -11.37
C ALA A 187 -13.96 -8.59 -11.49
N VAL A 188 -13.34 -9.71 -11.09
CA VAL A 188 -13.99 -11.03 -11.06
C VAL A 188 -15.21 -11.03 -10.14
N GLY A 189 -15.08 -10.51 -8.92
CA GLY A 189 -16.19 -10.43 -7.97
C GLY A 189 -17.35 -9.59 -8.48
N ALA A 190 -17.08 -8.47 -9.15
CA ALA A 190 -18.08 -7.63 -9.79
C ALA A 190 -18.80 -8.38 -10.92
N LEU A 191 -18.05 -9.09 -11.77
CA LEU A 191 -18.59 -9.84 -12.89
C LEU A 191 -19.49 -11.01 -12.44
N LEU A 192 -19.07 -11.75 -11.40
CA LEU A 192 -19.87 -12.81 -10.78
C LEU A 192 -21.21 -12.28 -10.24
N ASN A 193 -21.19 -11.14 -9.55
CA ASN A 193 -22.40 -10.50 -9.05
C ASN A 193 -23.30 -10.03 -10.20
N SER A 194 -22.72 -9.53 -11.29
CA SER A 194 -23.48 -9.14 -12.49
C SER A 194 -24.12 -10.32 -13.22
N LYS A 195 -23.50 -11.51 -13.21
CA LYS A 195 -24.06 -12.72 -13.84
C LYS A 195 -25.12 -13.41 -12.96
N LYS A 196 -25.08 -13.18 -11.65
CA LYS A 196 -26.07 -13.70 -10.69
C LYS A 196 -27.39 -12.92 -10.72
N GLY A 197 -27.33 -11.60 -10.96
CA GLY A 197 -28.49 -10.72 -11.05
C GLY A 197 -29.19 -10.83 -12.40
#